data_AF-A0A2T7B0I9-F1
#
_entry.id   AF-A0A2T7B0I9-F1
#
_cell.length_a   1.000
_cell.length_b   1.000
_cell.length_c   1.000
_cell.angle_alpha   90.00
_cell.angle_beta   90.00
_cell.angle_gamma   90.00
#
_symmetry.space_group_name_H-M   'P 1'
#
loop_
_entity.id
_entity.type
_entity.pdbx_description
1 polymer ?
#
loop_
_entity_poly.entity_id
_entity_poly.type
_entity_poly.pdbx_seq_one_letter_code
_entity_poly.pdbx_strand_id
1 'polypeptide(L)'
;MSHIRKSSVQFDRIEDLITELENSGHSKASLWYSGALTNGTPDKRYPVAIISADCRMIAQKRSDGTWVALYGYDDPVSSTGFAPADAFNLEENWFQLLTVQLLVGRKTGK
;
A
#
# COMPACT_ATOMS: atom_id res chain seq x y z
N MET A 1 3.36 27.90 -2.87
CA MET A 1 4.44 27.29 -3.67
C MET A 1 3.85 26.09 -4.38
N SER A 2 4.00 25.98 -5.70
CA SER A 2 3.61 24.76 -6.42
C SER A 2 4.60 23.67 -6.00
N HIS A 3 4.14 22.65 -5.29
CA HIS A 3 4.98 21.49 -5.01
C HIS A 3 5.21 20.75 -6.34
N ILE A 4 6.44 20.30 -6.59
CA ILE A 4 6.73 19.46 -7.75
C ILE A 4 6.36 18.04 -7.34
N ARG A 5 5.32 17.51 -7.97
CA ARG A 5 4.85 16.12 -7.78
C ARG A 5 5.97 15.13 -8.04
N LYS A 6 6.14 14.17 -7.14
CA LYS A 6 7.06 13.06 -7.36
C LYS A 6 6.59 12.17 -8.51
N SER A 7 7.57 11.72 -9.30
CA SER A 7 7.36 10.72 -10.35
C SER A 7 7.02 9.35 -9.75
N SER A 8 6.48 8.45 -10.57
CA SER A 8 6.29 7.07 -10.14
C SER A 8 7.63 6.38 -9.81
N VAL A 9 7.65 5.53 -8.79
CA VAL A 9 8.84 4.81 -8.32
C VAL A 9 8.47 3.36 -8.04
N GLN A 10 9.36 2.43 -8.40
CA GLN A 10 9.17 1.00 -8.22
C GLN A 10 9.96 0.49 -7.00
N PHE A 11 9.38 -0.48 -6.29
CA PHE A 11 9.95 -1.12 -5.10
C PHE A 11 9.77 -2.63 -5.18
N ASP A 12 10.77 -3.41 -4.79
CA ASP A 12 10.67 -4.87 -4.75
C ASP A 12 9.82 -5.35 -3.57
N ARG A 13 9.80 -4.56 -2.49
CA ARG A 13 9.19 -4.91 -1.22
C ARG A 13 8.17 -3.87 -0.80
N ILE A 14 7.12 -4.31 -0.10
CA ILE A 14 6.09 -3.41 0.41
C ILE A 14 6.67 -2.50 1.50
N GLU A 15 7.64 -2.98 2.28
CA GLU A 15 8.29 -2.23 3.35
C GLU A 15 9.03 -0.99 2.82
N ASP A 16 9.71 -1.13 1.69
CA ASP A 16 10.43 -0.02 1.04
C ASP A 16 9.44 1.00 0.47
N LEU A 17 8.34 0.52 -0.13
CA LEU A 17 7.24 1.37 -0.56
C LEU A 17 6.66 2.16 0.62
N ILE A 18 6.28 1.50 1.72
CA ILE A 18 5.65 2.17 2.87
C ILE A 18 6.61 3.18 3.51
N THR A 19 7.91 2.88 3.57
CA THR A 19 8.93 3.83 4.03
C THR A 19 8.94 5.09 3.16
N GLU A 20 8.87 4.94 1.83
CA GLU A 20 8.80 6.10 0.92
C GLU A 20 7.50 6.90 1.08
N LEU A 21 6.37 6.24 1.31
CA LEU A 21 5.10 6.90 1.55
C LEU A 21 5.11 7.69 2.88
N GLU A 22 5.68 7.13 3.95
CA GLU A 22 5.88 7.82 5.23
C GLU A 22 6.78 9.06 5.05
N ASN A 23 7.89 8.93 4.31
CA ASN A 23 8.77 10.04 3.96
C ASN A 23 8.10 11.12 3.09
N SER A 24 6.99 10.77 2.45
CA SER A 24 6.20 11.67 1.60
C SER A 24 4.96 12.23 2.32
N GLY A 25 4.85 12.01 3.63
CA GLY A 25 3.81 12.61 4.48
C GLY A 25 2.60 11.71 4.75
N HIS A 26 2.62 10.45 4.28
CA HIS A 26 1.55 9.49 4.59
C HIS A 26 1.91 8.64 5.80
N SER A 27 1.39 9.01 6.97
CA SER A 27 1.55 8.14 8.14
C SER A 27 0.93 6.76 7.89
N LYS A 28 1.58 5.69 8.35
CA LYS A 28 1.07 4.32 8.24
C LYS A 28 -0.34 4.15 8.81
N ALA A 29 -0.67 4.86 9.89
CA ALA A 29 -2.02 4.90 10.49
C ALA A 29 -3.11 5.45 9.54
N SER A 30 -2.71 6.33 8.61
CA SER A 30 -3.59 6.97 7.63
C SER A 30 -3.58 6.26 6.26
N LEU A 31 -2.87 5.15 6.15
CA LEU A 31 -2.82 4.33 4.95
C LEU A 31 -3.76 3.13 5.08
N TRP A 32 -4.36 2.79 3.96
CA TRP A 32 -5.24 1.64 3.78
C TRP A 32 -4.72 0.79 2.64
N TYR A 33 -5.20 -0.44 2.53
CA TYR A 33 -4.89 -1.28 1.38
C TYR A 33 -6.07 -2.16 1.00
N SER A 34 -6.17 -2.48 -0.29
CA SER A 34 -7.08 -3.52 -0.78
C SER A 34 -6.35 -4.85 -0.89
N GLY A 35 -7.07 -5.93 -0.59
CA GLY A 35 -6.60 -7.30 -0.76
C GLY A 35 -6.97 -7.89 -2.11
N ALA A 36 -6.23 -8.90 -2.55
CA ALA A 36 -6.61 -9.71 -3.70
C ALA A 36 -7.96 -10.40 -3.45
N LEU A 37 -8.81 -10.46 -4.46
CA LEU A 37 -10.13 -11.10 -4.33
C LEU A 37 -9.97 -12.61 -4.24
N THR A 38 -10.46 -13.19 -3.13
CA THR A 38 -10.61 -14.63 -2.93
C THR A 38 -12.10 -14.91 -2.74
N ASN A 39 -12.71 -15.67 -3.66
CA ASN A 39 -14.16 -15.94 -3.66
C ASN A 39 -15.02 -14.66 -3.60
N GLY A 40 -14.59 -13.60 -4.29
CA GLY A 40 -15.30 -12.31 -4.33
C GLY A 40 -15.12 -11.41 -3.11
N THR A 41 -14.32 -11.84 -2.11
CA THR A 41 -14.01 -11.03 -0.92
C THR A 41 -12.52 -10.64 -0.91
N PRO A 42 -12.16 -9.38 -0.60
CA PRO A 42 -10.76 -8.99 -0.44
C PRO A 42 -10.07 -9.79 0.67
N ASP A 43 -8.91 -10.39 0.37
CA ASP A 43 -8.10 -11.11 1.36
C ASP A 43 -7.01 -10.19 1.92
N LYS A 44 -7.13 -9.86 3.21
CA LYS A 44 -6.18 -9.01 3.93
C LYS A 44 -4.73 -9.49 3.94
N ARG A 45 -4.47 -10.77 3.61
CA ARG A 45 -3.12 -11.35 3.55
C ARG A 45 -2.37 -11.01 2.26
N TYR A 46 -3.09 -10.63 1.21
CA TYR A 46 -2.54 -10.45 -0.13
C TYR A 46 -2.81 -9.03 -0.63
N PRO A 47 -2.08 -8.03 -0.13
CA PRO A 47 -2.28 -6.64 -0.53
C PRO A 47 -1.97 -6.45 -2.03
N VAL A 48 -2.82 -5.67 -2.71
CA VAL A 48 -2.68 -5.38 -4.15
C VAL A 48 -2.65 -3.88 -4.48
N ALA A 49 -3.15 -3.02 -3.60
CA ALA A 49 -3.07 -1.57 -3.75
C ALA A 49 -2.99 -0.87 -2.39
N ILE A 50 -2.30 0.28 -2.35
CA ILE A 50 -2.26 1.18 -1.18
C ILE A 50 -3.11 2.41 -1.49
N ILE A 51 -3.89 2.81 -0.49
CA ILE A 51 -4.91 3.85 -0.56
C ILE A 51 -4.62 4.89 0.53
N SER A 52 -4.58 6.17 0.18
CA SER A 52 -4.43 7.27 1.13
C SER A 52 -5.73 7.58 1.88
N ALA A 53 -5.64 8.40 2.93
CA ALA A 53 -6.80 8.76 3.76
C ALA A 53 -7.91 9.54 3.02
N ASP A 54 -7.63 10.10 1.85
CA ASP A 54 -8.61 10.71 0.94
C ASP A 54 -9.21 9.70 -0.07
N CYS A 55 -9.05 8.39 0.21
CA CYS A 55 -9.53 7.28 -0.62
C CYS A 55 -8.91 7.17 -2.02
N ARG A 56 -7.79 7.85 -2.28
CA ARG A 56 -7.06 7.73 -3.56
C ARG A 56 -6.10 6.54 -3.53
N MET A 57 -6.09 5.74 -4.59
CA MET A 57 -5.03 4.76 -4.79
C MET A 57 -3.71 5.47 -5.11
N ILE A 58 -2.67 5.22 -4.31
CA ILE A 58 -1.36 5.86 -4.43
C ILE A 58 -0.23 4.86 -4.68
N ALA A 59 -0.48 3.57 -4.57
CA ALA A 59 0.44 2.54 -5.03
C ALA A 59 -0.31 1.28 -5.45
N GLN A 60 0.30 0.47 -6.33
CA GLN A 60 -0.25 -0.80 -6.78
C GLN A 60 0.83 -1.88 -6.88
N LYS A 61 0.43 -3.12 -6.64
CA LYS A 61 1.25 -4.30 -6.88
C LYS A 61 1.15 -4.72 -8.35
N ARG A 62 2.28 -5.03 -8.95
CA ARG A 62 2.41 -5.51 -10.33
C ARG A 62 2.34 -7.04 -10.36
N SER A 63 2.11 -7.59 -11.56
CA SER A 63 2.02 -9.04 -11.78
C SER A 63 3.33 -9.78 -11.49
N ASP A 64 4.47 -9.08 -11.59
CA ASP A 64 5.80 -9.61 -11.23
C ASP A 64 6.07 -9.60 -9.72
N GLY A 65 5.14 -9.08 -8.92
CA GLY A 65 5.24 -9.00 -7.47
C GLY A 65 5.82 -7.70 -6.93
N THR A 66 6.36 -6.83 -7.79
CA THR A 66 6.89 -5.51 -7.42
C THR A 66 5.76 -4.53 -7.12
N TRP A 67 6.09 -3.45 -6.45
CA TRP A 67 5.19 -2.35 -6.11
C TRP A 67 5.56 -1.11 -6.89
N VAL A 68 4.56 -0.32 -7.28
CA VAL A 68 4.76 0.98 -7.91
C VAL A 68 3.98 2.03 -7.15
N ALA A 69 4.70 3.02 -6.60
CA ALA A 69 4.11 4.28 -6.15
C ALA A 69 3.70 5.09 -7.39
N LEU A 70 2.47 5.60 -7.40
CA LEU A 70 1.87 6.28 -8.55
C LEU A 70 2.25 7.76 -8.57
N TYR A 71 2.29 8.38 -9.74
CA TYR A 71 2.60 9.81 -9.87
C TYR A 71 1.73 10.67 -8.94
N GLY A 72 2.35 11.62 -8.23
CA GLY A 72 1.65 12.47 -7.26
C GLY A 72 1.24 11.74 -5.99
N TYR A 73 1.85 10.59 -5.68
CA TYR A 73 1.66 9.92 -4.39
C TYR A 73 1.98 10.84 -3.21
N ASP A 74 2.75 11.89 -3.40
CA ASP A 74 3.11 12.91 -2.41
C ASP A 74 2.17 14.14 -2.39
N ASP A 75 1.08 14.13 -3.15
CA ASP A 75 0.07 15.19 -3.06
C ASP A 75 -0.48 15.31 -1.61
N PRO A 76 -0.73 16.53 -1.11
CA PRO A 76 -1.32 16.73 0.21
C PRO A 76 -2.66 16.00 0.37
N VAL A 77 -2.80 15.27 1.48
CA VAL A 77 -4.01 14.51 1.79
C VAL A 77 -4.93 15.31 2.69
N SER A 78 -6.20 15.38 2.34
CA SER A 78 -7.25 15.87 3.23
C SER A 78 -7.93 14.68 3.90
N SER A 79 -7.77 14.54 5.22
CA SER A 79 -8.40 13.49 6.02
C SER A 79 -9.89 13.75 6.21
N THR A 80 -10.65 13.71 5.13
CA THR A 80 -12.12 13.84 5.17
C THR A 80 -12.76 12.51 5.57
N GLY A 81 -12.69 12.21 6.87
CA GLY A 81 -13.67 11.45 7.67
C GLY A 81 -14.07 10.01 7.32
N PHE A 82 -13.87 9.51 6.11
CA PHE A 82 -14.38 8.20 5.68
C PHE A 82 -13.25 7.22 5.41
N ALA A 83 -13.35 6.02 6.01
CA ALA A 83 -12.50 4.91 5.65
C ALA A 83 -12.84 4.44 4.21
N PRO A 84 -11.84 4.08 3.39
CA PRO A 84 -12.11 3.48 2.09
C PRO A 84 -12.90 2.18 2.25
N ALA A 85 -13.96 2.02 1.46
CA ALA A 85 -14.76 0.79 1.46
C ALA A 85 -13.92 -0.41 1.00
N ASP A 86 -14.19 -1.59 1.57
CA ASP A 86 -13.53 -2.85 1.21
C ASP A 86 -11.99 -2.82 1.33
N ALA A 87 -11.47 -1.95 2.20
CA ALA A 87 -10.05 -1.81 2.49
C ALA A 87 -9.73 -2.15 3.95
N PHE A 88 -8.46 -2.44 4.20
CA PHE A 88 -7.93 -2.75 5.52
C PHE A 88 -6.97 -1.64 5.95
N ASN A 89 -7.04 -1.22 7.22
CA ASN A 89 -6.08 -0.26 7.76
C ASN A 89 -4.67 -0.90 7.75
N LEU A 90 -3.69 -0.17 7.24
CA LEU A 90 -2.34 -0.69 7.06
C LEU A 90 -1.62 -0.93 8.38
N GLU A 91 -1.71 0.02 9.32
CA GLU A 91 -1.03 -0.07 10.62
C GLU A 91 -1.56 -1.26 11.44
N GLU A 92 -2.87 -1.41 11.51
CA GLU A 92 -3.52 -2.50 12.26
C GLU A 92 -3.14 -3.89 11.75
N ASN A 93 -2.88 -4.02 10.44
CA ASN A 93 -2.59 -5.31 9.80
C ASN A 93 -1.10 -5.48 9.45
N TRP A 94 -0.24 -4.51 9.76
CA TRP A 94 1.15 -4.48 9.31
C TRP A 94 1.94 -5.72 9.72
N PHE A 95 1.85 -6.10 11.00
CA PHE A 95 2.55 -7.28 11.52
C PHE A 95 2.10 -8.59 10.83
N GLN A 96 0.80 -8.70 10.52
CA GLN A 96 0.27 -9.85 9.80
C GLN A 96 0.83 -9.92 8.37
N LEU A 97 0.91 -8.78 7.67
CA LEU A 97 1.47 -8.70 6.32
C LEU A 97 2.93 -9.16 6.29
N LEU A 98 3.76 -8.64 7.20
CA LEU A 98 5.16 -9.04 7.31
C LEU A 98 5.32 -10.54 7.59
N THR A 99 4.50 -11.07 8.50
CA THR A 99 4.52 -12.50 8.83
C THR A 99 4.18 -13.36 7.63
N VAL A 100 3.14 -13.01 6.85
CA VAL A 100 2.76 -13.74 5.64
C VAL A 100 3.88 -13.68 4.61
N GLN A 101 4.50 -12.53 4.39
CA GLN A 101 5.59 -12.38 3.41
C GLN A 101 6.81 -13.23 3.76
N LEU A 102 7.19 -13.32 5.04
CA LEU A 102 8.27 -14.20 5.50
C LEU A 102 7.96 -15.68 5.28
N LEU A 103 6.70 -16.09 5.48
CA LEU A 103 6.28 -17.48 5.31
C LEU A 103 6.13 -17.89 3.83
N VAL A 104 5.68 -16.96 2.98
CA VAL A 104 5.50 -17.21 1.54
C VAL A 104 6.84 -17.16 0.81
N GLY A 105 7.73 -16.22 1.15
CA GLY A 105 9.07 -16.10 0.55
C GLY A 105 9.98 -17.31 0.77
N ARG A 106 9.67 -18.16 1.76
CA ARG A 106 10.39 -19.44 1.98
C ARG A 106 9.95 -20.57 1.06
N LYS A 107 8.83 -20.47 0.35
CA LYS A 107 8.29 -21.57 -0.47
C LYS A 107 8.83 -21.62 -1.91
N THR A 108 9.58 -20.62 -2.37
CA THR A 108 10.15 -20.57 -3.72
C THR A 108 11.60 -21.10 -3.81
N GLY A 109 12.13 -21.69 -2.74
CA GLY A 109 13.41 -22.41 -2.75
C GLY A 109 13.19 -23.91 -2.78
N LYS A 110 13.01 -24.49 -3.96
CA LYS A 110 13.19 -25.92 -4.23
C LYS A 110 13.68 -26.13 -5.64
#